data_AF-A0A6V7QVY7-F1
#
_entry.id   AF-A0A6V7QVY7-F1
#
_cell.length_a   1.000
_cell.length_b   1.000
_cell.length_c   1.000
_cell.angle_alpha   90.00
_cell.angle_beta   90.00
_cell.angle_gamma   90.00
#
_symmetry.space_group_name_H-M   'P 1'
#
loop_
_entity.id
_entity.type
_entity.pdbx_description
1 polymer ?
#
loop_
_entity_poly.entity_id
_entity_poly.type
_entity_poly.pdbx_seq_one_letter_code
_entity_poly.pdbx_strand_id
1 'polypeptide(L)'
;MQLPPLSLSDALVLIKGRRKKDYPAEEIEVLRKLDERLGRLSFGLWAIGSLLSELSISPSALFEAIERISFNDNAFSLGVTDDGFWRNNSFLMKVMVFCFALMDRAKGRSLSSQMVLVGSWLAPAPISSTLLAAATNKLSAKGSGFHQLGKSLSMSLCFGCLDPQSRKNEFESALLLVKLGLAKRANRQSGFWIQIHPIAQMFGRRRGGPSAAMSAVHGVTKLGNAALYSDHLWASAFLVFGFKSEPPLVQLKPVEMVLFIKKVALPLAVRSFATFSRCSSALELLKVCTNILEEVEKSFVSQIQDPKNRSLCWKKDKKPQCSQRVDEYLWQEVTLLKAALLETRAKLLLRGGLFDSGEELCRTCISIRTVMLGHGHAQTLAAQETLAKLVRYRSKI
;
A
#
# COMPACT_ATOMS: atom_id res chain seq x y z
N MET A 1 -8.16 -17.83 -20.10
CA MET A 1 -9.09 -18.89 -19.66
C MET A 1 -10.24 -18.20 -18.94
N GLN A 2 -11.44 -18.14 -19.52
CA GLN A 2 -12.62 -17.61 -18.82
C GLN A 2 -13.22 -18.76 -17.99
N LEU A 3 -13.29 -18.58 -16.68
CA LEU A 3 -13.95 -19.55 -15.80
C LEU A 3 -15.46 -19.42 -15.96
N PRO A 4 -16.20 -20.52 -16.13
CA PRO A 4 -17.66 -20.46 -16.19
C PRO A 4 -18.24 -19.98 -14.85
N PRO A 5 -19.38 -19.28 -14.85
CA PRO A 5 -20.07 -18.92 -13.63
C PRO A 5 -20.57 -20.17 -12.90
N LEU A 6 -20.70 -20.08 -11.58
CA LEU A 6 -21.24 -21.15 -10.74
C LEU A 6 -22.64 -21.55 -11.21
N SER A 7 -22.99 -22.84 -11.15
CA SER A 7 -24.37 -23.27 -11.33
C SER A 7 -25.29 -22.58 -10.32
N LEU A 8 -26.58 -22.45 -10.62
CA LEU A 8 -27.52 -21.81 -9.68
C LEU A 8 -27.54 -22.56 -8.33
N SER A 9 -27.44 -23.88 -8.35
CA SER A 9 -27.34 -24.70 -7.14
C SER A 9 -26.13 -24.30 -6.29
N ASP A 10 -24.95 -24.20 -6.91
CA ASP A 10 -23.71 -23.84 -6.21
C ASP A 10 -23.71 -22.38 -5.74
N ALA A 11 -24.29 -21.47 -6.53
CA ALA A 11 -24.48 -20.08 -6.16
C ALA A 11 -25.38 -19.95 -4.92
N LEU A 12 -26.46 -20.73 -4.85
CA LEU A 12 -27.36 -20.78 -3.70
C LEU A 12 -26.67 -21.36 -2.45
N VAL A 13 -25.80 -22.35 -2.62
CA VAL A 13 -24.97 -22.86 -1.51
C VAL A 13 -24.05 -21.75 -0.99
N LEU A 14 -23.44 -20.97 -1.89
CA LEU A 14 -22.51 -19.91 -1.53
C LEU A 14 -23.20 -18.73 -0.82
N ILE A 15 -24.34 -18.28 -1.34
CA ILE A 15 -25.07 -17.10 -0.83
C ILE A 15 -25.77 -17.37 0.51
N LYS A 16 -26.11 -18.63 0.82
CA LYS A 16 -26.62 -19.02 2.15
C LYS A 16 -25.56 -18.85 3.26
N GLY A 17 -24.29 -18.70 2.90
CA GLY A 17 -23.20 -18.42 3.83
C GLY A 17 -22.85 -19.59 4.75
N ARG A 18 -22.13 -19.28 5.83
CA ARG A 18 -21.49 -20.30 6.69
C ARG A 18 -22.47 -21.03 7.60
N ARG A 19 -23.58 -20.39 7.95
CA ARG A 19 -24.55 -20.92 8.91
C ARG A 19 -25.54 -21.93 8.30
N LYS A 20 -25.39 -22.30 7.02
CA LYS A 20 -26.25 -23.25 6.28
C LYS A 20 -27.73 -23.14 6.70
N LYS A 21 -28.26 -21.92 6.66
CA LYS A 21 -29.62 -21.64 7.12
C LYS A 21 -30.62 -22.11 6.06
N ASP A 22 -31.62 -22.85 6.50
CA ASP A 22 -32.76 -23.18 5.65
C ASP A 22 -33.70 -21.98 5.61
N TYR A 23 -33.91 -21.49 4.40
CA TYR A 23 -34.76 -20.33 4.12
C TYR A 23 -36.09 -20.81 3.52
N PRO A 24 -37.22 -20.16 3.88
CA PRO A 24 -38.50 -20.43 3.22
C PRO A 24 -38.43 -20.09 1.72
N ALA A 25 -39.35 -20.64 0.93
CA ALA A 25 -39.34 -20.50 -0.53
C ALA A 25 -39.31 -19.04 -1.01
N GLU A 26 -40.01 -18.14 -0.31
CA GLU A 26 -40.03 -16.70 -0.59
C GLU A 26 -38.65 -16.05 -0.44
N GLU A 27 -37.91 -16.39 0.62
CA GLU A 27 -36.56 -15.88 0.86
C GLU A 27 -35.54 -16.50 -0.11
N ILE A 28 -35.78 -17.73 -0.60
CA ILE A 28 -34.98 -18.33 -1.67
C ILE A 28 -35.11 -17.51 -2.96
N GLU A 29 -36.30 -16.99 -3.27
CA GLU A 29 -36.49 -16.14 -4.45
C GLU A 29 -35.72 -14.82 -4.34
N VAL A 30 -35.67 -14.24 -3.13
CA VAL A 30 -34.81 -13.05 -2.87
C VAL A 30 -33.33 -13.39 -3.06
N LEU A 31 -32.89 -14.58 -2.63
CA LEU A 31 -31.51 -15.02 -2.86
C LEU A 31 -31.19 -15.20 -4.37
N ARG A 32 -32.14 -15.67 -5.18
CA ARG A 32 -31.98 -15.72 -6.65
C ARG A 32 -31.84 -14.32 -7.24
N LYS A 33 -32.70 -13.38 -6.81
CA LYS A 33 -32.62 -11.98 -7.23
C LYS A 33 -31.28 -11.34 -6.85
N LEU A 34 -30.75 -11.64 -5.67
CA LEU A 34 -29.42 -11.20 -5.25
C LEU A 34 -28.31 -11.75 -6.16
N ASP A 35 -28.38 -13.03 -6.54
CA ASP A 35 -27.43 -13.65 -7.48
C ASP A 35 -27.42 -12.97 -8.85
N GLU A 36 -28.62 -12.71 -9.40
CA GLU A 36 -28.78 -11.98 -10.66
C GLU A 36 -28.22 -10.56 -10.58
N ARG A 37 -28.55 -9.81 -9.52
CA ARG A 37 -28.09 -8.42 -9.32
C ARG A 37 -26.58 -8.33 -9.14
N LEU A 38 -25.94 -9.38 -8.64
CA LEU A 38 -24.48 -9.48 -8.50
C LEU A 38 -23.78 -9.98 -9.77
N GLY A 39 -24.53 -10.22 -10.86
CA GLY A 39 -23.96 -10.75 -12.10
C GLY A 39 -23.30 -12.11 -11.92
N ARG A 40 -23.77 -12.91 -10.94
CA ARG A 40 -23.24 -14.24 -10.60
C ARG A 40 -21.77 -14.23 -10.18
N LEU A 41 -21.27 -13.10 -9.66
CA LEU A 41 -19.92 -12.98 -9.12
C LEU A 41 -19.80 -13.71 -7.78
N SER A 42 -18.96 -14.74 -7.72
CA SER A 42 -18.72 -15.56 -6.53
C SER A 42 -18.31 -14.74 -5.30
N PHE A 43 -17.50 -13.69 -5.49
CA PHE A 43 -17.14 -12.78 -4.39
C PHE A 43 -18.36 -12.05 -3.81
N GLY A 44 -19.26 -11.57 -4.66
CA GLY A 44 -20.48 -10.90 -4.23
C GLY A 44 -21.39 -11.83 -3.44
N LEU A 45 -21.59 -13.05 -3.95
CA LEU A 45 -22.38 -14.09 -3.28
C LEU A 45 -21.80 -14.43 -1.91
N TRP A 46 -20.48 -14.60 -1.83
CA TRP A 46 -19.78 -14.84 -0.58
C TRP A 46 -19.95 -13.68 0.41
N ALA A 47 -19.83 -12.43 -0.04
CA ALA A 47 -20.01 -11.25 0.80
C ALA A 47 -21.44 -11.19 1.37
N ILE A 48 -22.47 -11.46 0.55
CA ILE A 48 -23.87 -11.54 1.01
C ILE A 48 -24.04 -12.66 2.04
N GLY A 49 -23.55 -13.87 1.76
CA GLY A 49 -23.64 -14.99 2.70
C GLY A 49 -22.93 -14.72 4.03
N SER A 50 -21.81 -14.00 3.98
CA SER A 50 -21.10 -13.48 5.15
C SER A 50 -21.96 -12.48 5.92
N LEU A 51 -22.57 -11.50 5.25
CA LEU A 51 -23.45 -10.51 5.88
C LEU A 51 -24.67 -11.15 6.54
N LEU A 52 -25.34 -12.10 5.88
CA LEU A 52 -26.46 -12.84 6.46
C LEU A 52 -26.04 -13.65 7.69
N SER A 53 -24.86 -14.25 7.64
CA SER A 53 -24.30 -15.01 8.77
C SER A 53 -23.97 -14.11 9.96
N GLU A 54 -23.41 -12.92 9.73
CA GLU A 54 -22.99 -12.02 10.81
C GLU A 54 -24.16 -11.22 11.39
N LEU A 55 -25.09 -10.73 10.57
CA LEU A 55 -26.20 -9.87 11.00
C LEU A 55 -27.42 -10.65 11.49
N SER A 56 -27.50 -11.94 11.18
CA SER A 56 -28.62 -12.83 11.55
C SER A 56 -29.98 -12.35 11.07
N ILE A 57 -30.05 -11.77 9.87
CA ILE A 57 -31.25 -11.18 9.26
C ILE A 57 -31.79 -12.00 8.09
N SER A 58 -33.00 -11.68 7.63
CA SER A 58 -33.56 -12.27 6.41
C SER A 58 -32.87 -11.72 5.15
N PRO A 59 -32.77 -12.52 4.07
CA PRO A 59 -32.35 -12.07 2.76
C PRO A 59 -33.11 -10.84 2.27
N SER A 60 -34.44 -10.81 2.44
CA SER A 60 -35.32 -9.66 2.15
C SER A 60 -34.85 -8.37 2.83
N ALA A 61 -34.65 -8.39 4.14
CA ALA A 61 -34.20 -7.23 4.91
C ALA A 61 -32.82 -6.74 4.49
N LEU A 62 -31.90 -7.66 4.18
CA LEU A 62 -30.57 -7.31 3.68
C LEU A 62 -30.65 -6.67 2.28
N PHE A 63 -31.43 -7.24 1.38
CA PHE A 63 -31.62 -6.74 0.02
C PHE A 63 -32.17 -5.31 0.04
N GLU A 64 -33.22 -5.05 0.82
CA GLU A 64 -33.78 -3.70 0.97
C GLU A 64 -32.77 -2.70 1.55
N ALA A 65 -32.02 -3.11 2.57
CA ALA A 65 -31.01 -2.26 3.20
C ALA A 65 -29.92 -1.83 2.20
N ILE A 66 -29.48 -2.76 1.36
CA ILE A 66 -28.48 -2.48 0.32
C ILE A 66 -29.09 -1.61 -0.78
N GLU A 67 -30.32 -1.86 -1.21
CA GLU A 67 -30.98 -1.08 -2.27
C GLU A 67 -31.14 0.39 -1.90
N ARG A 68 -31.46 0.68 -0.63
CA ARG A 68 -31.61 2.05 -0.09
C ARG A 68 -30.31 2.87 -0.15
N ILE A 69 -29.16 2.25 -0.39
CA ILE A 69 -27.90 2.96 -0.62
C ILE A 69 -28.00 3.71 -1.94
N SER A 70 -28.21 5.02 -1.86
CA SER A 70 -28.01 5.91 -2.99
C SER A 70 -26.52 6.07 -3.25
N PHE A 71 -26.12 6.13 -4.51
CA PHE A 71 -24.73 6.35 -4.89
C PHE A 71 -24.69 7.47 -5.93
N ASN A 72 -23.91 8.52 -5.68
CA ASN A 72 -23.68 9.59 -6.65
C ASN A 72 -22.44 9.23 -7.47
N ASP A 73 -22.62 8.87 -8.75
CA ASP A 73 -21.58 8.39 -9.66
C ASP A 73 -20.32 9.29 -9.69
N ASN A 74 -20.49 10.59 -9.43
CA ASN A 74 -19.42 11.58 -9.43
C ASN A 74 -18.47 11.53 -8.22
N ALA A 75 -18.78 10.76 -7.16
CA ALA A 75 -17.98 10.78 -5.94
C ALA A 75 -16.72 9.89 -5.98
N PHE A 76 -16.59 9.01 -6.99
CA PHE A 76 -15.55 7.96 -7.00
C PHE A 76 -14.63 7.97 -8.24
N SER A 77 -14.48 9.12 -8.91
CA SER A 77 -13.56 9.28 -10.04
C SER A 77 -12.09 9.21 -9.58
N LEU A 78 -11.50 8.01 -9.62
CA LEU A 78 -10.05 7.83 -9.56
C LEU A 78 -9.64 6.63 -10.42
N GLY A 79 -9.09 6.93 -11.61
CA GLY A 79 -8.39 5.98 -12.47
C GLY A 79 -9.19 5.50 -13.69
N VAL A 80 -8.58 5.63 -14.88
CA VAL A 80 -9.17 5.29 -16.19
C VAL A 80 -9.39 3.78 -16.38
N THR A 81 -8.68 2.92 -15.64
CA THR A 81 -8.70 1.46 -15.87
C THR A 81 -9.77 0.70 -15.09
N ASP A 82 -10.11 1.14 -13.88
CA ASP A 82 -10.97 0.37 -12.96
C ASP A 82 -12.43 0.86 -12.92
N ASP A 83 -12.71 2.02 -13.54
CA ASP A 83 -14.04 2.62 -13.58
C ASP A 83 -15.06 1.73 -14.31
N GLY A 84 -14.63 0.96 -15.31
CA GLY A 84 -15.50 0.05 -16.07
C GLY A 84 -16.05 -1.10 -15.22
N PHE A 85 -15.22 -1.70 -14.34
CA PHE A 85 -15.65 -2.83 -13.52
C PHE A 85 -16.77 -2.44 -12.56
N TRP A 86 -16.61 -1.32 -11.84
CA TRP A 86 -17.61 -0.87 -10.86
C TRP A 86 -18.86 -0.31 -11.51
N ARG A 87 -18.74 0.35 -12.67
CA ARG A 87 -19.90 0.79 -13.46
C ARG A 87 -20.76 -0.39 -13.88
N ASN A 88 -20.13 -1.49 -14.29
CA ASN A 88 -20.82 -2.72 -14.68
C ASN A 88 -21.36 -3.53 -13.49
N ASN A 89 -20.87 -3.27 -12.27
CA ASN A 89 -21.21 -4.01 -11.05
C ASN A 89 -21.69 -3.07 -9.92
N SER A 90 -22.65 -2.20 -10.23
CA SER A 90 -23.15 -1.16 -9.31
C SER A 90 -23.79 -1.73 -8.04
N PHE A 91 -24.45 -2.88 -8.11
CA PHE A 91 -25.02 -3.53 -6.93
C PHE A 91 -23.93 -4.03 -5.98
N LEU A 92 -22.87 -4.66 -6.51
CA LEU A 92 -21.69 -5.06 -5.71
C LEU A 92 -21.04 -3.84 -5.03
N MET A 93 -21.00 -2.72 -5.72
CA MET A 93 -20.52 -1.45 -5.17
C MET A 93 -21.36 -1.05 -3.94
N LYS A 94 -22.69 -1.14 -4.00
CA LYS A 94 -23.58 -0.94 -2.82
C LYS A 94 -23.28 -1.93 -1.69
N VAL A 95 -23.05 -3.22 -2.00
CA VAL A 95 -22.64 -4.23 -0.99
C VAL A 95 -21.36 -3.80 -0.26
N MET A 96 -20.36 -3.32 -1.00
CA MET A 96 -19.10 -2.84 -0.41
C MET A 96 -19.30 -1.60 0.47
N VAL A 97 -20.15 -0.66 0.06
CA VAL A 97 -20.54 0.51 0.90
C VAL A 97 -21.21 0.03 2.17
N PHE A 98 -22.13 -0.92 2.08
CA PHE A 98 -22.84 -1.49 3.22
C PHE A 98 -21.86 -2.11 4.22
N CYS A 99 -20.92 -2.95 3.75
CA CYS A 99 -19.88 -3.53 4.61
C CYS A 99 -19.07 -2.46 5.35
N PHE A 100 -18.69 -1.36 4.69
CA PHE A 100 -17.99 -0.26 5.35
C PHE A 100 -18.88 0.51 6.34
N ALA A 101 -20.15 0.72 6.03
CA ALA A 101 -21.08 1.35 6.95
C ALA A 101 -21.28 0.51 8.23
N LEU A 102 -21.26 -0.82 8.11
CA LEU A 102 -21.28 -1.73 9.26
C LEU A 102 -20.04 -1.61 10.13
N MET A 103 -18.86 -1.48 9.52
CA MET A 103 -17.61 -1.27 10.25
C MET A 103 -17.60 0.11 10.95
N ASP A 104 -18.05 1.17 10.27
CA ASP A 104 -17.97 2.57 10.72
C ASP A 104 -19.16 3.06 11.56
N ARG A 105 -19.89 2.16 12.26
CA ARG A 105 -21.09 2.50 13.04
C ARG A 105 -20.88 3.47 14.21
N ALA A 106 -19.64 3.67 14.68
CA ALA A 106 -19.32 4.63 15.75
C ALA A 106 -18.91 5.99 15.16
N LYS A 107 -18.91 7.07 15.97
CA LYS A 107 -18.41 8.39 15.53
C LYS A 107 -16.93 8.28 15.14
N GLY A 108 -16.64 8.14 13.85
CA GLY A 108 -15.30 8.04 13.27
C GLY A 108 -15.10 6.77 12.45
N ARG A 109 -13.95 6.67 11.77
CA ARG A 109 -13.57 5.46 11.04
C ARG A 109 -13.09 4.38 12.01
N SER A 110 -13.64 3.18 11.87
CA SER A 110 -13.21 2.01 12.66
C SER A 110 -11.84 1.51 12.22
N LEU A 111 -11.12 0.83 13.13
CA LEU A 111 -9.84 0.21 12.80
C LEU A 111 -9.99 -0.77 11.62
N SER A 112 -11.04 -1.59 11.58
CA SER A 112 -11.33 -2.50 10.47
C SER A 112 -11.46 -1.78 9.12
N SER A 113 -12.23 -0.69 9.04
CA SER A 113 -12.36 0.04 7.76
C SER A 113 -11.02 0.65 7.34
N GLN A 114 -10.26 1.22 8.29
CA GLN A 114 -8.92 1.73 8.04
C GLN A 114 -7.96 0.64 7.56
N MET A 115 -8.03 -0.58 8.13
CA MET A 115 -7.23 -1.73 7.72
C MET A 115 -7.52 -2.12 6.27
N VAL A 116 -8.77 -2.07 5.81
CA VAL A 116 -9.09 -2.30 4.38
C VAL A 116 -8.47 -1.19 3.53
N LEU A 117 -8.62 0.08 3.91
CA LEU A 117 -8.08 1.21 3.13
C LEU A 117 -6.57 1.12 2.95
N VAL A 118 -5.79 0.89 4.03
CA VAL A 118 -4.33 0.77 3.93
C VAL A 118 -3.90 -0.56 3.31
N GLY A 119 -4.56 -1.66 3.65
CA GLY A 119 -4.28 -2.99 3.13
C GLY A 119 -4.56 -3.15 1.63
N SER A 120 -5.34 -2.25 1.06
CA SER A 120 -5.60 -2.15 -0.38
C SER A 120 -4.37 -1.70 -1.18
N TRP A 121 -3.45 -0.98 -0.55
CA TRP A 121 -2.21 -0.50 -1.15
C TRP A 121 -1.01 -1.40 -0.86
N LEU A 122 -1.19 -2.44 -0.04
CA LEU A 122 -0.20 -3.48 0.16
C LEU A 122 -0.26 -4.51 -0.97
N ALA A 123 0.81 -5.30 -1.10
CA ALA A 123 0.87 -6.41 -2.06
C ALA A 123 -0.34 -7.36 -1.90
N PRO A 124 -0.77 -8.06 -2.97
CA PRO A 124 -1.84 -9.08 -2.93
C PRO A 124 -1.39 -10.38 -2.24
N ALA A 125 -0.61 -10.26 -1.15
CA ALA A 125 -0.07 -11.32 -0.33
C ALA A 125 -0.70 -11.30 1.07
N PRO A 126 -0.56 -12.36 1.88
CA PRO A 126 -0.99 -12.35 3.28
C PRO A 126 -0.34 -11.22 4.10
N ILE A 127 -1.15 -10.49 4.86
CA ILE A 127 -0.76 -9.35 5.70
C ILE A 127 -1.08 -9.69 7.16
N SER A 128 -0.17 -9.39 8.09
CA SER A 128 -0.42 -9.55 9.52
C SER A 128 -1.36 -8.46 10.05
N SER A 129 -2.16 -8.78 11.07
CA SER A 129 -2.99 -7.79 11.77
C SER A 129 -2.15 -6.66 12.36
N THR A 130 -0.93 -6.98 12.82
CA THR A 130 0.03 -6.03 13.38
C THR A 130 0.54 -5.04 12.33
N LEU A 131 0.85 -5.50 11.11
CA LEU A 131 1.24 -4.61 10.01
C LEU A 131 0.08 -3.72 9.58
N LEU A 132 -1.13 -4.28 9.47
CA LEU A 132 -2.32 -3.50 9.14
C LEU A 132 -2.57 -2.40 10.18
N ALA A 133 -2.56 -2.75 11.47
CA ALA A 133 -2.75 -1.77 12.55
C ALA A 133 -1.63 -0.73 12.62
N ALA A 134 -0.38 -1.13 12.41
CA ALA A 134 0.73 -0.20 12.35
C ALA A 134 0.56 0.84 11.23
N ALA A 135 0.03 0.42 10.07
CA ALA A 135 -0.20 1.26 8.92
C ALA A 135 -1.39 2.23 9.10
N THR A 136 -2.38 1.93 9.93
CA THR A 136 -3.53 2.82 10.15
C THR A 136 -3.21 4.03 11.03
N ASN A 137 -2.15 3.99 11.84
CA ASN A 137 -1.83 5.04 12.82
C ASN A 137 -1.67 6.45 12.25
N LYS A 138 -1.21 6.58 11.00
CA LYS A 138 -1.06 7.87 10.32
C LYS A 138 -2.28 8.28 9.48
N LEU A 139 -3.30 7.44 9.42
CA LEU A 139 -4.50 7.71 8.63
C LEU A 139 -5.42 8.64 9.43
N SER A 140 -5.55 9.88 9.00
CA SER A 140 -6.43 10.86 9.65
C SER A 140 -7.86 10.30 9.77
N ALA A 141 -8.44 10.39 10.96
CA ALA A 141 -9.85 10.10 11.20
C ALA A 141 -10.78 11.11 10.49
N LYS A 142 -10.25 12.26 10.06
CA LYS A 142 -10.95 13.25 9.25
C LYS A 142 -10.69 12.97 7.77
N GLY A 143 -11.63 12.34 7.08
CA GLY A 143 -11.58 12.16 5.64
C GLY A 143 -12.93 11.84 4.97
N SER A 144 -13.25 12.67 3.96
CA SER A 144 -14.20 12.54 2.83
C SER A 144 -15.69 12.27 3.10
N GLY A 145 -16.57 12.98 2.37
CA GLY A 145 -18.03 13.05 2.48
C GLY A 145 -18.85 11.75 2.43
N PHE A 146 -18.21 10.59 2.39
CA PHE A 146 -18.85 9.28 2.47
C PHE A 146 -19.40 8.91 3.85
N HIS A 147 -18.99 9.61 4.91
CA HIS A 147 -19.60 9.44 6.24
C HIS A 147 -21.11 9.79 6.25
N GLN A 148 -21.60 10.56 5.27
CA GLN A 148 -23.01 10.92 5.17
C GLN A 148 -23.89 9.77 4.64
N LEU A 149 -23.35 8.89 3.80
CA LEU A 149 -24.09 7.77 3.19
C LEU A 149 -24.45 6.67 4.19
N GLY A 150 -23.64 6.49 5.24
CA GLY A 150 -23.89 5.50 6.30
C GLY A 150 -24.86 5.96 7.40
N LYS A 151 -25.20 7.25 7.49
CA LYS A 151 -26.04 7.78 8.57
C LYS A 151 -27.47 7.25 8.51
N SER A 152 -28.05 7.15 7.30
CA SER A 152 -29.40 6.62 7.08
C SER A 152 -29.51 5.13 7.46
N LEU A 153 -28.49 4.33 7.16
CA LEU A 153 -28.47 2.89 7.46
C LEU A 153 -28.28 2.59 8.95
N SER A 154 -27.64 3.51 9.69
CA SER A 154 -27.36 3.31 11.13
C SER A 154 -28.60 3.40 12.02
N MET A 155 -29.67 4.09 11.58
CA MET A 155 -30.91 4.23 12.36
C MET A 155 -31.94 3.13 12.11
N SER A 156 -31.90 2.45 10.95
CA SER A 156 -32.94 1.50 10.55
C SER A 156 -32.68 0.04 10.96
N LEU A 157 -31.45 -0.29 11.37
CA LEU A 157 -31.02 -1.68 11.52
C LEU A 157 -30.29 -1.90 12.86
N CYS A 158 -31.09 -2.01 13.93
CA CYS A 158 -30.67 -2.47 15.26
C CYS A 158 -30.31 -3.98 15.22
N PHE A 159 -29.25 -4.33 14.50
CA PHE A 159 -28.69 -5.68 14.57
C PHE A 159 -27.94 -5.85 15.88
N GLY A 160 -28.40 -6.79 16.70
CA GLY A 160 -27.76 -7.18 17.95
C GLY A 160 -26.33 -7.67 17.71
N CYS A 161 -25.48 -7.39 18.70
CA CYS A 161 -24.21 -8.07 18.97
C CYS A 161 -23.04 -7.77 18.02
N LEU A 162 -22.55 -6.53 18.02
CA LEU A 162 -21.10 -6.28 17.90
C LEU A 162 -20.65 -5.44 19.09
N ASP A 163 -20.08 -6.10 20.09
CA ASP A 163 -19.60 -5.49 21.33
C ASP A 163 -18.70 -4.26 21.02
N PRO A 164 -19.04 -3.06 21.53
CA PRO A 164 -18.23 -1.85 21.38
C PRO A 164 -16.76 -2.04 21.78
N GLN A 165 -16.46 -2.95 22.72
CA GLN A 165 -15.11 -3.15 23.26
C GLN A 165 -14.17 -3.90 22.30
N SER A 166 -14.70 -4.68 21.36
CA SER A 166 -13.89 -5.45 20.38
C SER A 166 -13.10 -4.57 19.39
N ARG A 167 -13.40 -3.27 19.29
CA ARG A 167 -13.04 -2.41 18.15
C ARG A 167 -11.68 -1.71 18.22
N LYS A 168 -10.91 -1.96 19.29
CA LYS A 168 -9.52 -1.47 19.45
C LYS A 168 -8.48 -2.59 19.37
N ASN A 169 -8.90 -3.85 19.35
CA ASN A 169 -7.98 -4.97 19.21
C ASN A 169 -7.66 -5.19 17.72
N GLU A 170 -6.37 -5.24 17.39
CA GLU A 170 -5.88 -5.48 16.03
C GLU A 170 -6.41 -6.82 15.48
N PHE A 171 -6.46 -7.85 16.34
CA PHE A 171 -6.98 -9.17 16.01
C PHE A 171 -8.46 -9.13 15.64
N GLU A 172 -9.31 -8.60 16.51
CA GLU A 172 -10.76 -8.51 16.27
C GLU A 172 -11.08 -7.68 15.04
N SER A 173 -10.31 -6.61 14.82
CA SER A 173 -10.49 -5.73 13.67
C SER A 173 -10.19 -6.44 12.36
N ALA A 174 -9.13 -7.25 12.32
CA ALA A 174 -8.79 -8.08 11.16
C ALA A 174 -9.74 -9.28 11.01
N LEU A 175 -10.19 -9.87 12.12
CA LEU A 175 -11.15 -10.96 12.14
C LEU A 175 -12.50 -10.52 11.57
N LEU A 176 -12.94 -9.29 11.86
CA LEU A 176 -14.16 -8.72 11.29
C LEU A 176 -14.11 -8.68 9.76
N LEU A 177 -12.94 -8.39 9.16
CA LEU A 177 -12.78 -8.43 7.70
C LEU A 177 -12.99 -9.83 7.13
N VAL A 178 -12.55 -10.86 7.86
CA VAL A 178 -12.76 -12.27 7.49
C VAL A 178 -14.22 -12.68 7.67
N LYS A 179 -14.89 -12.20 8.72
CA LYS A 179 -16.30 -12.44 9.00
C LYS A 179 -17.21 -11.82 7.92
N LEU A 180 -16.92 -10.58 7.53
CA LEU A 180 -17.61 -9.86 6.45
C LEU A 180 -17.26 -10.37 5.03
N GLY A 181 -16.39 -11.37 4.91
CA GLY A 181 -16.02 -11.97 3.61
C GLY A 181 -15.10 -11.09 2.75
N LEU A 182 -14.56 -10.00 3.30
CA LEU A 182 -13.64 -9.09 2.61
C LEU A 182 -12.20 -9.62 2.58
N ALA A 183 -11.87 -10.56 3.46
CA ALA A 183 -10.58 -11.20 3.55
C ALA A 183 -10.73 -12.69 3.89
N LYS A 184 -9.66 -13.45 3.69
CA LYS A 184 -9.53 -14.83 4.17
C LYS A 184 -8.36 -14.95 5.14
N ARG A 185 -8.43 -15.88 6.10
CA ARG A 185 -7.30 -16.22 6.97
C ARG A 185 -6.20 -16.87 6.15
N ALA A 186 -4.95 -16.53 6.45
CA ALA A 186 -3.76 -17.13 5.83
C ALA A 186 -2.95 -17.87 6.88
N ASN A 187 -2.57 -19.12 6.58
CA ASN A 187 -1.76 -19.96 7.46
C ASN A 187 -0.29 -19.86 7.03
N ARG A 188 0.36 -18.72 7.30
CA ARG A 188 1.77 -18.52 6.93
C ARG A 188 2.71 -18.69 8.13
N GLN A 189 2.39 -18.04 9.25
CA GLN A 189 3.27 -17.94 10.42
C GLN A 189 2.47 -17.78 11.72
N SER A 190 3.17 -17.71 12.85
CA SER A 190 2.56 -17.33 14.14
C SER A 190 1.90 -15.95 14.05
N GLY A 191 0.81 -15.79 14.82
CA GLY A 191 -0.04 -14.61 14.79
C GLY A 191 -1.23 -14.70 13.83
N PHE A 192 -1.93 -13.59 13.64
CA PHE A 192 -3.13 -13.51 12.82
C PHE A 192 -2.84 -12.83 11.48
N TRP A 193 -2.95 -13.62 10.41
CA TRP A 193 -2.66 -13.19 9.05
C TRP A 193 -3.91 -13.32 8.19
N ILE A 194 -4.16 -12.29 7.37
CA ILE A 194 -5.28 -12.25 6.45
C ILE A 194 -4.81 -11.88 5.05
N GLN A 195 -5.49 -12.38 4.03
CA GLN A 195 -5.33 -11.94 2.65
C GLN A 195 -6.63 -11.25 2.24
N ILE A 196 -6.55 -9.95 1.97
CA ILE A 196 -7.70 -9.15 1.53
C ILE A 196 -8.04 -9.59 0.10
N HIS A 197 -9.33 -9.77 -0.18
CA HIS A 197 -9.79 -10.15 -1.50
C HIS A 197 -9.45 -9.04 -2.52
N PRO A 198 -8.99 -9.36 -3.74
CA PRO A 198 -8.62 -8.35 -4.73
C PRO A 198 -9.72 -7.33 -5.03
N ILE A 199 -10.99 -7.76 -5.08
CA ILE A 199 -12.13 -6.84 -5.26
C ILE A 199 -12.29 -5.88 -4.08
N ALA A 200 -12.09 -6.36 -2.85
CA ALA A 200 -12.08 -5.51 -1.66
C ALA A 200 -10.88 -4.54 -1.67
N GLN A 201 -9.72 -4.97 -2.18
CA GLN A 201 -8.56 -4.08 -2.39
C GLN A 201 -8.87 -3.00 -3.43
N MET A 202 -9.44 -3.36 -4.59
CA MET A 202 -9.83 -2.38 -5.61
C MET A 202 -10.79 -1.33 -5.03
N PHE A 203 -11.80 -1.79 -4.29
CA PHE A 203 -12.72 -0.89 -3.61
C PHE A 203 -12.02 0.04 -2.61
N GLY A 204 -11.13 -0.51 -1.78
CA GLY A 204 -10.41 0.26 -0.77
C GLY A 204 -9.38 1.22 -1.37
N ARG A 205 -8.75 0.93 -2.51
CA ARG A 205 -7.91 1.89 -3.26
C ARG A 205 -8.73 3.10 -3.70
N ARG A 206 -9.89 2.84 -4.30
CA ARG A 206 -10.82 3.87 -4.78
C ARG A 206 -11.31 4.76 -3.63
N ARG A 207 -11.65 4.16 -2.48
CA ARG A 207 -12.15 4.89 -1.29
C ARG A 207 -11.04 5.58 -0.49
N GLY A 208 -9.85 4.98 -0.41
CA GLY A 208 -8.75 5.43 0.44
C GLY A 208 -7.85 6.48 -0.21
N GLY A 209 -7.71 6.42 -1.54
CA GLY A 209 -6.89 7.33 -2.32
C GLY A 209 -5.41 7.38 -1.90
N PRO A 210 -4.68 8.41 -2.34
CA PRO A 210 -3.24 8.56 -2.07
C PRO A 210 -2.89 8.64 -0.57
N SER A 211 -3.80 9.15 0.27
CA SER A 211 -3.57 9.23 1.72
C SER A 211 -3.44 7.84 2.35
N ALA A 212 -4.28 6.89 1.95
CA ALA A 212 -4.17 5.51 2.43
C ALA A 212 -2.91 4.81 1.90
N ALA A 213 -2.49 5.14 0.66
CA ALA A 213 -1.23 4.64 0.10
C ALA A 213 -0.02 5.14 0.90
N MET A 214 0.01 6.44 1.20
CA MET A 214 1.05 7.06 2.03
C MET A 214 1.09 6.45 3.44
N SER A 215 -0.07 6.17 4.05
CA SER A 215 -0.14 5.48 5.35
C SER A 215 0.39 4.04 5.27
N ALA A 216 0.10 3.30 4.18
CA ALA A 216 0.62 1.96 3.96
C ALA A 216 2.15 1.94 3.85
N VAL A 217 2.74 2.84 3.05
CA VAL A 217 4.19 3.02 2.91
C VAL A 217 4.84 3.29 4.28
N HIS A 218 4.26 4.19 5.08
CA HIS A 218 4.77 4.47 6.42
C HIS A 218 4.70 3.28 7.37
N GLY A 219 3.60 2.52 7.35
CA GLY A 219 3.44 1.35 8.21
C GLY A 219 4.49 0.27 7.92
N VAL A 220 4.68 -0.03 6.64
CA VAL A 220 5.69 -1.00 6.18
C VAL A 220 7.10 -0.51 6.52
N THR A 221 7.39 0.78 6.31
CA THR A 221 8.70 1.38 6.64
C THR A 221 9.00 1.33 8.13
N LYS A 222 7.99 1.55 8.98
CA LYS A 222 8.14 1.52 10.45
C LYS A 222 8.45 0.11 10.96
N LEU A 223 7.78 -0.92 10.42
CA LEU A 223 8.00 -2.31 10.85
C LEU A 223 9.23 -2.96 10.19
N GLY A 224 9.63 -2.50 9.01
CA GLY A 224 11.01 -2.59 8.51
C GLY A 224 11.64 -3.98 8.34
N ASN A 225 10.88 -5.07 8.45
CA ASN A 225 11.44 -6.42 8.40
C ASN A 225 11.40 -7.02 6.99
N ALA A 226 12.52 -6.90 6.26
CA ALA A 226 12.68 -7.47 4.91
C ALA A 226 12.55 -8.99 4.83
N ALA A 227 12.71 -9.71 5.95
CA ALA A 227 12.48 -11.14 5.99
C ALA A 227 11.01 -11.52 5.99
N LEU A 228 10.21 -10.69 6.66
CA LEU A 228 8.82 -11.00 6.95
C LEU A 228 7.86 -10.38 5.93
N TYR A 229 8.20 -9.18 5.43
CA TYR A 229 7.29 -8.35 4.65
C TYR A 229 7.84 -7.98 3.26
N SER A 230 8.68 -8.84 2.65
CA SER A 230 9.29 -8.58 1.34
C SER A 230 8.28 -8.18 0.26
N ASP A 231 7.16 -8.90 0.17
CA ASP A 231 6.08 -8.63 -0.79
C ASP A 231 5.56 -7.19 -0.60
N HIS A 232 5.30 -6.79 0.65
CA HIS A 232 4.77 -5.46 0.98
C HIS A 232 5.81 -4.34 0.86
N LEU A 233 7.09 -4.63 1.07
CA LEU A 233 8.20 -3.70 0.85
C LEU A 233 8.38 -3.42 -0.63
N TRP A 234 8.29 -4.45 -1.48
CA TRP A 234 8.27 -4.27 -2.94
C TRP A 234 7.07 -3.42 -3.37
N ALA A 235 5.85 -3.74 -2.92
CA ALA A 235 4.67 -2.92 -3.21
C ALA A 235 4.87 -1.46 -2.77
N SER A 236 5.45 -1.23 -1.59
CA SER A 236 5.77 0.13 -1.12
C SER A 236 6.79 0.84 -2.02
N ALA A 237 7.81 0.13 -2.50
CA ALA A 237 8.79 0.68 -3.43
C ALA A 237 8.15 1.07 -4.77
N PHE A 238 7.21 0.27 -5.30
CA PHE A 238 6.43 0.63 -6.49
C PHE A 238 5.62 1.92 -6.27
N LEU A 239 4.98 2.07 -5.10
CA LEU A 239 4.21 3.27 -4.78
C LEU A 239 5.08 4.53 -4.68
N VAL A 240 6.28 4.43 -4.10
CA VAL A 240 7.17 5.57 -3.86
C VAL A 240 7.96 5.98 -5.10
N PHE A 241 8.44 5.01 -5.87
CA PHE A 241 9.36 5.27 -6.97
C PHE A 241 8.68 5.28 -8.34
N GLY A 242 7.55 4.59 -8.48
CA GLY A 242 7.07 4.20 -9.79
C GLY A 242 8.04 3.23 -10.47
N PHE A 243 7.58 2.51 -11.49
CA PHE A 243 8.44 1.67 -12.31
C PHE A 243 7.95 1.68 -13.75
N LYS A 244 8.90 1.79 -14.69
CA LYS A 244 8.64 1.87 -16.13
C LYS A 244 7.65 3.02 -16.44
N SER A 245 6.48 2.70 -16.97
CA SER A 245 5.46 3.67 -17.39
C SER A 245 4.53 4.11 -16.26
N GLU A 246 4.64 3.51 -15.07
CA GLU A 246 3.81 3.89 -13.92
C GLU A 246 4.52 4.97 -13.09
N PRO A 247 3.93 6.18 -12.96
CA PRO A 247 4.50 7.23 -12.14
C PRO A 247 4.41 6.91 -10.64
N PRO A 248 5.26 7.53 -9.80
CA PRO A 248 5.15 7.41 -8.36
C PRO A 248 3.81 7.94 -7.87
N LEU A 249 3.12 7.15 -7.05
CA LEU A 249 1.84 7.52 -6.44
C LEU A 249 2.04 8.26 -5.11
N VAL A 250 3.11 7.92 -4.40
CA VAL A 250 3.43 8.45 -3.07
C VAL A 250 4.67 9.32 -3.16
N GLN A 251 4.50 10.62 -2.90
CA GLN A 251 5.60 11.57 -2.84
C GLN A 251 6.07 11.71 -1.39
N LEU A 252 7.30 11.27 -1.11
CA LEU A 252 7.94 11.43 0.19
C LEU A 252 8.71 12.75 0.25
N LYS A 253 8.78 13.36 1.44
CA LYS A 253 9.70 14.48 1.68
C LYS A 253 11.15 13.98 1.59
N PRO A 254 12.15 14.83 1.28
CA PRO A 254 13.54 14.39 1.16
C PRO A 254 14.07 13.60 2.36
N VAL A 255 13.78 14.03 3.60
CA VAL A 255 14.14 13.28 4.83
C VAL A 255 13.49 11.89 4.87
N GLU A 256 12.21 11.81 4.54
CA GLU A 256 11.47 10.54 4.50
C GLU A 256 11.97 9.63 3.38
N MET A 257 12.38 10.20 2.25
CA MET A 257 12.97 9.49 1.11
C MET A 257 14.31 8.85 1.49
N VAL A 258 15.20 9.61 2.15
CA VAL A 258 16.49 9.10 2.67
C VAL A 258 16.24 7.95 3.63
N LEU A 259 15.32 8.12 4.58
CA LEU A 259 14.96 7.08 5.55
C LEU A 259 14.38 5.84 4.87
N PHE A 260 13.49 6.03 3.88
CA PHE A 260 12.87 4.94 3.13
C PHE A 260 13.93 4.16 2.34
N ILE A 261 14.81 4.82 1.61
CA ILE A 261 15.87 4.16 0.85
C ILE A 261 16.79 3.38 1.79
N LYS A 262 17.23 3.99 2.89
CA LYS A 262 18.17 3.38 3.84
C LYS A 262 17.57 2.18 4.57
N LYS A 263 16.30 2.26 5.01
CA LYS A 263 15.65 1.22 5.83
C LYS A 263 14.91 0.16 5.00
N VAL A 264 14.44 0.50 3.80
CA VAL A 264 13.60 -0.36 2.97
C VAL A 264 14.30 -0.74 1.68
N ALA A 265 14.56 0.22 0.79
CA ALA A 265 14.95 -0.09 -0.58
C ALA A 265 16.31 -0.80 -0.66
N LEU A 266 17.30 -0.30 0.07
CA LEU A 266 18.66 -0.85 0.08
C LEU A 266 18.68 -2.28 0.67
N PRO A 267 18.16 -2.55 1.89
CA PRO A 267 18.07 -3.93 2.41
C PRO A 267 17.24 -4.86 1.50
N LEU A 268 16.15 -4.37 0.92
CA LEU A 268 15.27 -5.13 0.02
C LEU A 268 16.03 -5.56 -1.24
N ALA A 269 16.79 -4.66 -1.86
CA ALA A 269 17.58 -4.96 -3.05
C ALA A 269 18.67 -6.01 -2.74
N VAL A 270 19.45 -5.79 -1.67
CA VAL A 270 20.52 -6.73 -1.27
C VAL A 270 19.96 -8.12 -1.01
N ARG A 271 18.86 -8.21 -0.25
CA ARG A 271 18.21 -9.50 0.05
C ARG A 271 17.65 -10.17 -1.21
N SER A 272 16.97 -9.42 -2.07
CA SER A 272 16.36 -9.95 -3.29
C SER A 272 17.44 -10.48 -4.24
N PHE A 273 18.55 -9.76 -4.38
CA PHE A 273 19.69 -10.23 -5.16
C PHE A 273 20.32 -11.49 -4.57
N ALA A 274 20.49 -11.55 -3.24
CA ALA A 274 21.03 -12.73 -2.56
C ALA A 274 20.12 -13.95 -2.66
N THR A 275 18.79 -13.75 -2.64
CA THR A 275 17.80 -14.84 -2.69
C THR A 275 17.61 -15.39 -4.10
N PHE A 276 17.53 -14.50 -5.10
CA PHE A 276 17.14 -14.89 -6.47
C PHE A 276 18.29 -14.91 -7.46
N SER A 277 19.53 -14.61 -7.04
CA SER A 277 20.76 -14.53 -7.84
C SER A 277 20.64 -13.71 -9.14
N ARG A 278 21.40 -12.62 -9.27
CA ARG A 278 21.34 -11.73 -10.45
C ARG A 278 19.95 -11.14 -10.71
N CYS A 279 19.19 -10.89 -9.64
CA CYS A 279 17.87 -10.25 -9.72
C CYS A 279 17.98 -8.84 -10.35
N SER A 280 17.55 -8.68 -11.60
CA SER A 280 17.55 -7.41 -12.32
C SER A 280 16.72 -6.35 -11.62
N SER A 281 15.56 -6.73 -11.05
CA SER A 281 14.70 -5.83 -10.27
C SER A 281 15.43 -5.21 -9.07
N ALA A 282 16.34 -5.94 -8.42
CA ALA A 282 17.15 -5.39 -7.32
C ALA A 282 18.12 -4.32 -7.81
N LEU A 283 18.77 -4.53 -8.97
CA LEU A 283 19.68 -3.57 -9.57
C LEU A 283 18.93 -2.32 -10.07
N GLU A 284 17.76 -2.51 -10.68
CA GLU A 284 16.89 -1.41 -11.11
C GLU A 284 16.36 -0.61 -9.94
N LEU A 285 15.96 -1.25 -8.84
CA LEU A 285 15.57 -0.55 -7.61
C LEU A 285 16.71 0.37 -7.11
N LEU A 286 17.94 -0.13 -7.02
CA LEU A 286 19.09 0.69 -6.61
C LEU A 286 19.34 1.85 -7.58
N LYS A 287 19.24 1.60 -8.89
CA LYS A 287 19.40 2.65 -9.92
C LYS A 287 18.35 3.74 -9.78
N VAL A 288 17.07 3.38 -9.63
CA VAL A 288 15.99 4.35 -9.44
C VAL A 288 16.18 5.16 -8.15
N CYS A 289 16.60 4.52 -7.05
CA CYS A 289 16.97 5.24 -5.82
C CYS A 289 18.10 6.24 -6.06
N THR A 290 19.16 5.85 -6.79
CA THR A 290 20.28 6.75 -7.12
C THR A 290 19.81 7.96 -7.92
N ASN A 291 19.00 7.74 -8.96
CA ASN A 291 18.48 8.82 -9.82
C ASN A 291 17.64 9.81 -9.01
N ILE A 292 16.79 9.31 -8.11
CA ILE A 292 15.93 10.16 -7.27
C ILE A 292 16.77 11.00 -6.30
N LEU A 293 17.80 10.42 -5.68
CA LEU A 293 18.71 11.20 -4.83
C LEU A 293 19.47 12.25 -5.63
N GLU A 294 19.83 11.97 -6.88
CA GLU A 294 20.46 12.94 -7.76
C GLU A 294 19.53 14.11 -8.11
N GLU A 295 18.24 13.86 -8.36
CA GLU A 295 17.25 14.94 -8.54
C GLU A 295 17.04 15.76 -7.26
N VAL A 296 17.07 15.12 -6.09
CA VAL A 296 17.03 15.81 -4.80
C VAL A 296 18.29 16.68 -4.61
N GLU A 297 19.49 16.18 -4.93
CA GLU A 297 20.73 16.96 -4.91
C GLU A 297 20.67 18.18 -5.82
N LYS A 298 20.21 18.01 -7.07
CA LYS A 298 20.02 19.11 -8.03
C LYS A 298 19.09 20.19 -7.46
N SER A 299 18.02 19.79 -6.77
CA SER A 299 17.09 20.73 -6.13
C SER A 299 17.72 21.54 -4.99
N PHE A 300 18.71 21.00 -4.28
CA PHE A 300 19.47 21.75 -3.28
C PHE A 300 20.44 22.73 -3.94
N VAL A 301 21.14 22.30 -5.00
CA VAL A 301 22.08 23.16 -5.75
C VAL A 301 21.35 24.36 -6.38
N SER A 302 20.18 24.14 -6.97
CA SER A 302 19.39 25.23 -7.56
C SER A 302 18.93 26.25 -6.51
N GLN A 303 18.59 25.81 -5.29
CA GLN A 303 18.24 26.71 -4.19
C GLN A 303 19.43 27.57 -3.73
N ILE A 304 20.66 27.06 -3.85
CA ILE A 304 21.89 27.77 -3.49
C ILE A 304 22.30 28.77 -4.58
N GLN A 305 22.16 28.38 -5.86
CA GLN A 305 22.58 29.18 -7.01
C GLN A 305 21.61 30.31 -7.35
N ASP A 306 20.30 30.15 -7.07
CA ASP A 306 19.24 31.09 -7.49
C ASP A 306 18.46 31.73 -6.33
N PRO A 307 19.12 32.41 -5.37
CA PRO A 307 18.43 33.02 -4.22
C PRO A 307 17.51 34.19 -4.60
N LYS A 308 17.61 34.71 -5.85
CA LYS A 308 16.95 35.94 -6.31
C LYS A 308 15.64 35.72 -7.09
N ASN A 309 15.21 34.49 -7.34
CA ASN A 309 13.95 34.21 -8.04
C ASN A 309 12.75 33.98 -7.09
N ARG A 310 12.81 34.53 -5.86
CA ARG A 310 11.61 34.80 -5.05
C ARG A 310 10.84 35.95 -5.70
N SER A 311 10.06 35.62 -6.73
CA SER A 311 9.16 36.55 -7.39
C SER A 311 8.24 37.20 -6.36
N LEU A 312 8.37 38.53 -6.28
CA LEU A 312 7.32 39.49 -5.97
C LEU A 312 5.92 38.97 -6.34
N CYS A 313 5.15 38.51 -5.36
CA CYS A 313 3.68 38.57 -5.31
C CYS A 313 3.16 37.90 -4.03
N TRP A 314 3.07 38.67 -2.94
CA TRP A 314 1.83 38.94 -2.19
C TRP A 314 2.16 39.63 -0.86
N LYS A 315 1.31 40.61 -0.53
CA LYS A 315 1.48 41.62 0.51
C LYS A 315 1.46 41.01 1.93
N LYS A 316 2.36 41.56 2.77
CA LYS A 316 2.24 41.88 4.21
C LYS A 316 1.41 40.92 5.10
N ASP A 317 2.10 40.14 5.93
CA ASP A 317 2.17 40.33 7.40
C ASP A 317 2.53 39.01 8.11
N LYS A 318 3.72 39.01 8.73
CA LYS A 318 4.17 38.26 9.93
C LYS A 318 5.64 37.82 9.79
N LYS A 319 6.49 38.50 10.57
CA LYS A 319 7.82 38.15 11.12
C LYS A 319 8.73 37.19 10.30
N PRO A 320 9.99 37.56 10.01
CA PRO A 320 10.95 36.65 9.40
C PRO A 320 11.41 35.62 10.45
N GLN A 321 10.75 34.48 10.54
CA GLN A 321 11.32 33.32 11.21
C GLN A 321 12.39 32.71 10.31
N CYS A 322 13.64 32.80 10.78
CA CYS A 322 14.80 32.04 10.35
C CYS A 322 14.45 30.61 9.92
N SER A 323 14.46 30.30 8.61
CA SER A 323 14.56 28.94 8.07
C SER A 323 14.54 28.93 6.53
N GLN A 324 15.70 29.07 5.89
CA GLN A 324 15.96 28.49 4.55
C GLN A 324 17.45 28.59 4.17
N ARG A 325 18.34 28.27 5.12
CA ARG A 325 19.62 27.67 4.70
C ARG A 325 19.26 26.27 4.25
N VAL A 326 19.76 25.82 3.09
CA VAL A 326 19.71 24.39 2.72
C VAL A 326 20.14 23.61 3.96
N ASP A 327 19.35 22.61 4.34
CA ASP A 327 19.68 21.75 5.46
C ASP A 327 20.96 20.98 5.08
N GLU A 328 22.11 21.56 5.44
CA GLU A 328 23.44 21.07 5.08
C GLU A 328 23.61 19.63 5.54
N TYR A 329 23.06 19.30 6.71
CA TYR A 329 23.04 17.94 7.23
C TYR A 329 22.26 17.00 6.30
N LEU A 330 21.07 17.40 5.84
CA LEU A 330 20.28 16.60 4.91
C LEU A 330 20.95 16.45 3.53
N TRP A 331 21.60 17.51 3.02
CA TRP A 331 22.37 17.42 1.78
C TRP A 331 23.54 16.43 1.92
N GLN A 332 24.25 16.46 3.05
CA GLN A 332 25.29 15.48 3.34
C GLN A 332 24.72 14.05 3.43
N GLU A 333 23.58 13.85 4.10
CA GLU A 333 22.93 12.53 4.19
C GLU A 333 22.52 11.99 2.82
N VAL A 334 21.93 12.83 1.96
CA VAL A 334 21.55 12.47 0.59
C VAL A 334 22.78 12.05 -0.22
N THR A 335 23.82 12.88 -0.19
CA THR A 335 25.07 12.67 -0.95
C THR A 335 25.79 11.38 -0.52
N LEU A 336 25.88 11.14 0.79
CA LEU A 336 26.50 9.93 1.32
C LEU A 336 25.64 8.68 1.05
N LEU A 337 24.31 8.80 1.09
CA LEU A 337 23.41 7.70 0.75
C LEU A 337 23.51 7.33 -0.74
N LYS A 338 23.63 8.32 -1.63
CA LYS A 338 23.91 8.09 -3.06
C LYS A 338 25.21 7.31 -3.25
N ALA A 339 26.29 7.69 -2.57
CA ALA A 339 27.54 6.94 -2.61
C ALA A 339 27.38 5.49 -2.10
N ALA A 340 26.61 5.27 -1.03
CA ALA A 340 26.31 3.93 -0.53
C ALA A 340 25.51 3.06 -1.51
N LEU A 341 24.55 3.65 -2.24
CA LEU A 341 23.81 2.96 -3.30
C LEU A 341 24.72 2.57 -4.46
N LEU A 342 25.59 3.48 -4.91
CA LEU A 342 26.56 3.23 -5.99
C LEU A 342 27.50 2.08 -5.64
N GLU A 343 28.08 2.09 -4.43
CA GLU A 343 28.95 1.01 -3.95
C GLU A 343 28.19 -0.32 -3.86
N THR A 344 26.97 -0.30 -3.34
CA THR A 344 26.16 -1.52 -3.23
C THR A 344 25.87 -2.09 -4.60
N ARG A 345 25.45 -1.27 -5.55
CA ARG A 345 25.20 -1.70 -6.94
C ARG A 345 26.47 -2.23 -7.58
N ALA A 346 27.62 -1.60 -7.38
CA ALA A 346 28.92 -2.09 -7.85
C ALA A 346 29.26 -3.47 -7.25
N LYS A 347 29.03 -3.69 -5.95
CA LYS A 347 29.23 -4.99 -5.28
C LYS A 347 28.29 -6.08 -5.83
N LEU A 348 27.05 -5.74 -6.17
CA LEU A 348 26.11 -6.69 -6.78
C LEU A 348 26.49 -7.01 -8.23
N LEU A 349 26.92 -6.01 -9.01
CA LEU A 349 27.41 -6.20 -10.38
C LEU A 349 28.69 -7.05 -10.41
N LEU A 350 29.62 -6.84 -9.46
CA LEU A 350 30.80 -7.69 -9.26
C LEU A 350 30.40 -9.17 -9.09
N ARG A 351 29.39 -9.44 -8.25
CA ARG A 351 28.85 -10.80 -8.06
C ARG A 351 28.13 -11.34 -9.30
N GLY A 352 27.58 -10.44 -10.13
CA GLY A 352 26.93 -10.75 -11.39
C GLY A 352 27.90 -11.00 -12.55
N GLY A 353 29.19 -10.68 -12.40
CA GLY A 353 30.18 -10.74 -13.48
C GLY A 353 30.19 -9.52 -14.42
N LEU A 354 29.55 -8.42 -14.02
CA LEU A 354 29.46 -7.19 -14.80
C LEU A 354 30.51 -6.18 -14.29
N PHE A 355 31.78 -6.44 -14.62
CA PHE A 355 32.90 -5.72 -14.03
C PHE A 355 33.01 -4.27 -14.50
N ASP A 356 32.87 -3.99 -15.80
CA ASP A 356 33.03 -2.63 -16.35
C ASP A 356 32.01 -1.65 -15.75
N SER A 357 30.72 -2.02 -15.76
CA SER A 357 29.67 -1.20 -15.14
C SER A 357 29.84 -1.08 -13.62
N GLY A 358 30.36 -2.11 -12.95
CA GLY A 358 30.68 -2.04 -11.52
C GLY A 358 31.82 -1.08 -11.22
N GLU A 359 32.86 -1.07 -12.05
CA GLU A 359 34.05 -0.24 -11.95
C GLU A 359 33.70 1.25 -12.05
N GLU A 360 32.88 1.63 -13.03
CA GLU A 360 32.39 3.00 -13.23
C GLU A 360 31.66 3.53 -11.99
N LEU A 361 30.67 2.78 -11.50
CA LEU A 361 29.90 3.18 -10.31
C LEU A 361 30.78 3.29 -9.06
N CYS A 362 31.77 2.40 -8.92
CA CYS A 362 32.67 2.39 -7.78
C CYS A 362 33.61 3.60 -7.78
N ARG A 363 34.08 4.05 -8.95
CA ARG A 363 34.87 5.29 -9.06
C ARG A 363 34.07 6.52 -8.64
N THR A 364 32.83 6.65 -9.11
CA THR A 364 31.95 7.75 -8.70
C THR A 364 31.70 7.74 -7.19
N CYS A 365 31.47 6.58 -6.60
CA CYS A 365 31.35 6.42 -5.15
C CYS A 365 32.59 6.94 -4.39
N ILE A 366 33.80 6.53 -4.82
CA ILE A 366 35.06 6.94 -4.20
C ILE A 366 35.25 8.45 -4.31
N SER A 367 34.96 9.04 -5.47
CA SER A 367 35.05 10.49 -5.67
C SER A 367 34.15 11.23 -4.69
N ILE A 368 32.88 10.82 -4.57
CA ILE A 368 31.93 11.44 -3.63
C ILE A 368 32.45 11.32 -2.19
N ARG A 369 32.84 10.13 -1.74
CA ARG A 369 33.30 9.92 -0.36
C ARG A 369 34.62 10.63 -0.05
N THR A 370 35.52 10.76 -1.03
CA THR A 370 36.77 11.49 -0.85
C THR A 370 36.51 12.97 -0.57
N VAL A 371 35.57 13.58 -1.29
CA VAL A 371 35.17 14.98 -1.08
C VAL A 371 34.44 15.13 0.26
N MET A 372 33.52 14.22 0.59
CA MET A 372 32.63 14.35 1.74
C MET A 372 33.26 13.93 3.08
N LEU A 373 34.12 12.91 3.06
CA LEU A 373 34.65 12.24 4.27
C LEU A 373 36.17 12.24 4.34
N GLY A 374 36.86 12.54 3.23
CA GLY A 374 38.31 12.43 3.11
C GLY A 374 38.79 11.06 2.60
N HIS A 375 40.04 11.04 2.14
CA HIS A 375 40.66 9.87 1.53
C HIS A 375 40.85 8.69 2.50
N GLY A 376 41.27 8.98 3.73
CA GLY A 376 41.56 7.96 4.76
C GLY A 376 40.34 7.45 5.53
N HIS A 377 39.12 7.92 5.21
CA HIS A 377 37.93 7.50 5.93
C HIS A 377 37.57 6.04 5.61
N ALA A 378 37.13 5.27 6.62
CA ALA A 378 36.88 3.83 6.49
C ALA A 378 35.93 3.47 5.34
N GLN A 379 34.89 4.28 5.10
CA GLN A 379 33.99 4.07 3.97
C GLN A 379 34.64 4.33 2.61
N THR A 380 35.58 5.27 2.52
CA THR A 380 36.33 5.54 1.28
C THR A 380 37.27 4.39 0.98
N LEU A 381 38.00 3.90 2.00
CA LEU A 381 38.88 2.74 1.89
C LEU A 381 38.12 1.47 1.48
N ALA A 382 36.94 1.21 2.08
CA ALA A 382 36.11 0.06 1.70
C ALA A 382 35.63 0.09 0.23
N ALA A 383 35.39 1.30 -0.31
CA ALA A 383 35.06 1.46 -1.72
C ALA A 383 36.29 1.24 -2.62
N GLN A 384 37.48 1.69 -2.20
CA GLN A 384 38.74 1.41 -2.91
C GLN A 384 39.06 -0.09 -2.97
N GLU A 385 38.83 -0.83 -1.89
CA GLU A 385 38.95 -2.30 -1.89
C GLU A 385 37.96 -2.96 -2.87
N THR A 386 36.75 -2.42 -2.97
CA THR A 386 35.74 -2.89 -3.92
C THR A 386 36.20 -2.66 -5.36
N LEU A 387 36.76 -1.48 -5.65
CA LEU A 387 37.34 -1.15 -6.96
C LEU A 387 38.52 -2.08 -7.30
N ALA A 388 39.42 -2.34 -6.34
CA ALA A 388 40.55 -3.24 -6.54
C ALA A 388 40.09 -4.66 -6.91
N LYS A 389 39.01 -5.16 -6.29
CA LYS A 389 38.39 -6.44 -6.67
C LYS A 389 37.85 -6.40 -8.10
N LEU A 390 37.09 -5.37 -8.46
CA LEU A 390 36.53 -5.20 -9.81
C LEU A 390 37.63 -5.24 -10.89
N VAL A 391 38.68 -4.44 -10.72
CA VAL A 391 39.81 -4.37 -11.66
C VAL A 391 40.53 -5.71 -11.77
N ARG A 392 40.80 -6.38 -10.64
CA ARG A 392 41.47 -7.68 -10.61
C ARG A 392 40.67 -8.78 -11.31
N TYR A 393 39.35 -8.79 -11.20
CA TYR A 393 38.53 -9.80 -11.88
C TYR A 393 38.36 -9.48 -13.36
N ARG A 394 38.25 -8.19 -13.72
CA ARG A 394 38.23 -7.75 -15.11
C ARG A 394 39.50 -8.17 -15.85
N SER A 395 40.68 -8.02 -15.23
CA SER A 395 41.97 -8.39 -15.85
C SER A 395 42.20 -9.90 -15.98
N LYS A 396 41.29 -10.74 -15.49
CA LYS A 396 41.38 -12.21 -15.56
C LYS A 396 40.47 -12.81 -16.64
N ILE A 397 39.67 -11.97 -17.28
CA ILE A 397 38.80 -12.27 -18.42
C ILE A 397 39.46 -11.65 -19.64
#